data_AF-A0A0K2YB78-F1
#
_entry.id   AF-A0A0K2YB78-F1
#
_cell.length_a   1.000
_cell.length_b   1.000
_cell.length_c   1.000
_cell.angle_alpha   90.00
_cell.angle_beta   90.00
_cell.angle_gamma   90.00
#
_symmetry.space_group_name_H-M   'P 1'
#
loop_
_entity.id
_entity.type
_entity.pdbx_description
1 polymer ?
#
loop_
_entity_poly.entity_id
_entity_poly.type
_entity_poly.pdbx_seq_one_letter_code
_entity_poly.pdbx_strand_id
1 'polypeptide(L)'
;MSVQEERMTQGRGPRRFGSTEHLASEAVAAYVDGELQMNAYLRASQHLSECAECAAAVDAQQHARVALRQSGEITMPVSLLGVLSRIPTCQPADEPAADAARTRRRAGFTASSYSLPTWRRRR
;
A
#
# COMPACT_ATOMS: atom_id res chain seq x y z
N MET A 1 48.94 -22.11 39.00
CA MET A 1 47.91 -21.38 39.76
C MET A 1 48.04 -19.93 39.31
N SER A 2 47.15 -19.28 38.57
CA SER A 2 45.75 -19.53 38.32
C SER A 2 45.36 -18.88 36.98
N VAL A 3 44.46 -19.57 36.29
CA VAL A 3 43.70 -19.09 35.14
C VAL A 3 42.60 -18.16 35.68
N GLN A 4 42.36 -17.00 35.05
CA GLN A 4 41.16 -16.16 35.19
C GLN A 4 41.14 -15.30 33.91
N GLU A 5 40.47 -15.71 32.83
CA GLU A 5 39.01 -15.70 32.60
C GLU A 5 38.36 -14.31 32.68
N GLU A 6 38.73 -13.43 31.75
CA GLU A 6 37.91 -12.26 31.43
C GLU A 6 37.16 -12.55 30.13
N ARG A 7 35.94 -13.07 30.31
CA ARG A 7 35.03 -13.40 29.23
C ARG A 7 34.49 -12.11 28.63
N MET A 8 35.25 -11.58 27.69
CA MET A 8 34.91 -10.47 26.81
C MET A 8 33.57 -10.81 26.12
N THR A 9 32.49 -10.18 26.57
CA THR A 9 31.19 -10.22 25.91
C THR A 9 31.32 -9.46 24.59
N GLN A 10 31.81 -10.17 23.58
CA GLN A 10 31.96 -9.68 22.23
C GLN A 10 30.57 -9.30 21.71
N GLY A 11 30.25 -8.00 21.80
CA GLY A 11 29.07 -7.42 21.17
C GLY A 11 29.09 -7.78 19.69
N ARG A 12 28.09 -8.55 19.27
CA ARG A 12 27.92 -8.97 17.89
C ARG A 12 27.81 -7.70 17.05
N GLY A 13 28.79 -7.45 16.18
CA GLY A 13 28.79 -6.28 15.30
C GLY A 13 27.54 -6.23 14.42
N PRO A 14 27.17 -5.03 13.89
CA PRO A 14 25.98 -4.87 13.08
C PRO A 14 26.02 -5.84 11.89
N ARG A 15 24.97 -6.64 11.77
CA ARG A 15 24.82 -7.62 10.68
C ARG A 15 24.75 -6.85 9.36
N ARG A 16 25.67 -7.17 8.44
CA ARG A 16 25.68 -6.60 7.08
C ARG A 16 24.71 -7.39 6.22
N PHE A 17 23.81 -6.71 5.52
CA PHE A 17 22.64 -7.36 4.95
C PHE A 17 22.66 -7.53 3.41
N GLY A 18 23.52 -6.96 2.57
CA GLY A 18 23.56 -7.15 1.11
C GLY A 18 22.29 -6.80 0.28
N SER A 19 22.28 -5.64 -0.39
CA SER A 19 21.42 -5.03 -1.45
C SER A 19 19.94 -5.45 -1.67
N THR A 20 19.53 -6.65 -1.31
CA THR A 20 18.25 -7.01 -0.66
C THR A 20 18.17 -6.57 0.81
N GLU A 21 19.04 -5.66 1.22
CA GLU A 21 19.32 -5.36 2.62
C GLU A 21 18.43 -4.31 3.26
N HIS A 22 17.60 -3.65 2.46
CA HIS A 22 16.71 -2.61 2.89
C HIS A 22 15.27 -2.99 2.56
N LEU A 23 14.32 -2.42 3.31
CA LEU A 23 12.91 -2.54 2.97
C LEU A 23 12.69 -1.98 1.56
N ALA A 24 11.98 -2.74 0.73
CA ALA A 24 11.51 -2.24 -0.56
C ALA A 24 10.58 -1.04 -0.35
N SER A 25 10.52 -0.13 -1.31
CA SER A 25 9.74 1.12 -1.20
C SER A 25 8.25 0.86 -0.94
N GLU A 26 7.69 -0.20 -1.54
CA GLU A 26 6.32 -0.64 -1.28
C GLU A 26 6.11 -1.14 0.15
N ALA A 27 7.13 -1.75 0.77
CA ALA A 27 7.07 -2.20 2.16
C ALA A 27 7.16 -1.01 3.12
N VAL A 28 7.95 0.01 2.80
CA VAL A 28 8.01 1.28 3.57
C VAL A 28 6.64 1.98 3.54
N ALA A 29 6.03 2.10 2.35
CA ALA A 29 4.70 2.70 2.21
C ALA A 29 3.63 1.91 2.99
N ALA A 30 3.59 0.59 2.83
CA ALA A 30 2.66 -0.27 3.56
C ALA A 30 2.88 -0.23 5.09
N TYR A 31 4.12 -0.08 5.55
CA TYR A 31 4.43 0.08 6.98
C TYR A 31 3.84 1.38 7.54
N VAL A 32 4.05 2.50 6.84
CA VAL A 32 3.56 3.84 7.26
C VAL A 32 2.04 3.94 7.20
N ASP A 33 1.41 3.29 6.24
CA ASP A 33 -0.05 3.26 6.12
C ASP A 33 -0.72 2.23 7.04
N GLY A 34 0.06 1.30 7.63
CA GLY A 34 -0.45 0.27 8.54
C GLY A 34 -1.06 -0.94 7.84
N GLU A 35 -0.73 -1.16 6.57
CA GLU A 35 -1.29 -2.20 5.70
C GLU A 35 -0.49 -3.51 5.70
N LEU A 36 0.62 -3.57 6.44
CA LEU A 36 1.40 -4.80 6.58
C LEU A 36 0.69 -5.80 7.51
N GLN A 37 0.69 -7.08 7.10
CA GLN A 37 0.32 -8.18 8.00
C GLN A 37 1.27 -8.23 9.21
N MET A 38 0.77 -8.72 10.35
CA MET A 38 1.50 -8.74 11.64
C MET A 38 2.94 -9.27 11.54
N ASN A 39 3.15 -10.41 10.85
CA ASN A 39 4.50 -11.00 10.68
C ASN A 39 5.44 -10.15 9.82
N ALA A 40 4.91 -9.39 8.85
CA ALA A 40 5.70 -8.46 8.05
C ALA A 40 5.99 -7.18 8.84
N TYR A 41 5.01 -6.68 9.60
CA TYR A 41 5.16 -5.54 10.48
C TYR A 41 6.26 -5.75 11.53
N LEU A 42 6.26 -6.88 12.23
CA LEU A 42 7.29 -7.18 13.25
C LEU A 42 8.71 -7.23 12.65
N ARG A 43 8.85 -7.85 11.47
CA ARG A 43 10.14 -7.90 10.76
C ARG A 43 10.59 -6.51 10.31
N ALA A 44 9.66 -5.71 9.79
CA ALA A 44 9.95 -4.33 9.42
C ALA A 44 10.34 -3.50 10.66
N SER A 45 9.62 -3.60 11.78
CA SER A 45 9.96 -2.87 13.01
C SER A 45 11.33 -3.23 13.57
N GLN A 46 11.69 -4.52 13.52
CA GLN A 46 13.03 -4.95 13.90
C GLN A 46 14.09 -4.41 12.94
N HIS A 47 13.79 -4.42 11.64
CA HIS A 47 14.72 -3.86 10.65
C HIS A 47 14.95 -2.36 10.86
N LEU A 48 13.90 -1.60 11.18
CA LEU A 48 13.99 -0.16 11.43
C LEU A 48 14.84 0.19 12.66
N SER A 49 14.87 -0.66 13.69
CA SER A 49 15.76 -0.45 14.84
C SER A 49 17.21 -0.78 14.54
N GLU A 50 17.47 -1.60 13.53
CA GLU A 50 18.82 -2.01 13.11
C GLU A 50 19.35 -1.17 11.92
N CYS A 51 18.49 -0.49 11.15
CA CYS A 51 18.84 0.22 9.92
C CYS A 51 18.32 1.67 9.88
N ALA A 52 19.23 2.63 10.03
CA ALA A 52 18.92 4.07 10.02
C ALA A 52 18.42 4.59 8.66
N GLU A 53 18.86 3.99 7.55
CA GLU A 53 18.41 4.40 6.20
C GLU A 53 16.93 4.08 5.98
N CYS A 54 16.48 2.90 6.40
CA CYS A 54 15.06 2.56 6.33
C CYS A 54 14.22 3.36 7.31
N ALA A 55 14.75 3.72 8.49
CA ALA A 55 14.09 4.65 9.41
C ALA A 55 13.89 6.03 8.77
N ALA A 56 14.92 6.58 8.12
CA ALA A 56 14.83 7.85 7.39
C ALA A 56 13.82 7.78 6.23
N ALA A 57 13.75 6.66 5.51
CA ALA A 57 12.76 6.45 4.45
C ALA A 57 11.32 6.43 4.99
N VAL A 58 11.09 5.80 6.15
CA VAL A 58 9.80 5.82 6.86
C VAL A 58 9.42 7.24 7.27
N ASP A 59 10.35 8.00 7.84
CA ASP A 59 10.12 9.39 8.22
C ASP A 59 9.78 10.26 6.99
N ALA A 60 10.50 10.10 5.88
CA ALA A 60 10.23 10.82 4.64
C ALA A 60 8.81 10.51 4.10
N GLN A 61 8.42 9.23 4.10
CA GLN A 61 7.09 8.80 3.68
C GLN A 61 5.98 9.32 4.61
N GLN A 62 6.24 9.37 5.92
CA GLN A 62 5.32 9.95 6.90
C GLN A 62 5.15 11.46 6.70
N HIS A 63 6.23 12.20 6.45
CA HIS A 63 6.15 13.62 6.09
C HIS A 63 5.34 13.83 4.80
N ALA A 64 5.57 13.02 3.77
CA ALA A 64 4.79 13.08 2.54
C ALA A 64 3.28 12.84 2.80
N ARG A 65 2.94 11.84 3.63
CA ARG A 65 1.56 11.56 4.03
C ARG A 65 0.91 12.74 4.76
N VAL A 66 1.64 13.38 5.67
CA VAL A 66 1.15 14.58 6.38
C VAL A 66 0.93 15.73 5.42
N ALA A 67 1.89 16.01 4.53
CA ALA A 67 1.79 17.06 3.53
C ALA A 67 0.57 16.86 2.60
N LEU A 68 0.33 15.62 2.15
CA LEU A 68 -0.85 15.28 1.35
C LEU A 68 -2.15 15.51 2.11
N ARG A 69 -2.22 15.11 3.38
CA ARG A 69 -3.41 15.34 4.23
C ARG A 69 -3.66 16.82 4.51
N GLN A 70 -2.60 17.63 4.55
CA GLN A 70 -2.68 19.08 4.77
C GLN A 70 -2.95 19.86 3.47
N SER A 71 -2.82 19.25 2.29
CA SER A 71 -2.96 19.92 1.00
C SER A 71 -4.38 20.45 0.69
N GLY A 72 -5.36 20.07 1.50
CA GLY A 72 -6.73 20.58 1.42
C GLY A 72 -7.78 19.47 1.31
N GLU A 73 -9.02 19.85 1.53
CA GLU A 73 -10.15 18.94 1.39
C GLU A 73 -10.47 18.71 -0.09
N ILE A 74 -10.52 17.45 -0.51
CA ILE A 74 -10.97 17.08 -1.84
C ILE A 74 -12.50 17.06 -1.81
N THR A 75 -13.13 18.12 -2.33
CA THR A 75 -14.59 18.18 -2.43
C THR A 75 -15.10 17.38 -3.62
N MET A 76 -16.17 16.60 -3.42
CA MET A 76 -16.82 15.88 -4.50
C MET A 76 -17.67 16.83 -5.36
N PRO A 77 -17.53 16.83 -6.70
CA PRO A 77 -18.42 17.58 -7.57
C PRO A 77 -19.88 17.15 -7.41
N VAL A 78 -20.80 18.12 -7.37
CA VAL A 78 -22.26 17.87 -7.18
C VAL A 78 -22.83 16.93 -8.24
N SER A 79 -22.32 17.02 -9.48
CA SER A 79 -22.70 16.13 -10.57
C SER A 79 -22.35 14.67 -10.28
N LEU A 80 -21.17 14.39 -9.74
CA LEU A 80 -20.75 13.04 -9.36
C LEU A 80 -21.58 12.52 -8.17
N LEU A 81 -21.87 13.40 -7.19
CA LEU A 81 -22.75 13.08 -6.07
C LEU A 81 -24.13 12.60 -6.55
N GLY A 82 -24.71 13.31 -7.52
CA GLY A 82 -26.00 12.98 -8.12
C GLY A 82 -26.00 11.65 -8.88
N VAL A 83 -24.86 11.22 -9.43
CA VAL A 83 -24.73 9.89 -10.06
C VAL A 83 -24.56 8.80 -9.00
N LEU A 84 -23.68 9.01 -8.02
CA LEU A 84 -23.41 8.03 -6.96
C LEU A 84 -24.62 7.77 -6.07
N SER A 85 -25.46 8.78 -5.83
CA SER A 85 -26.71 8.62 -5.05
C SER A 85 -27.72 7.67 -5.71
N ARG A 86 -27.57 7.38 -7.00
CA ARG A 86 -28.45 6.46 -7.74
C ARG A 86 -27.98 5.00 -7.70
N ILE A 87 -26.76 4.71 -7.22
CA ILE A 87 -26.23 3.34 -7.09
C ILE A 87 -27.19 2.40 -6.36
N PRO A 88 -27.79 2.77 -5.21
CA PRO A 88 -28.73 1.89 -4.51
C PRO A 88 -29.98 1.52 -5.33
N THR A 89 -30.35 2.37 -6.30
CA THR A 89 -31.52 2.20 -7.18
C THR A 89 -31.18 1.57 -8.53
N CYS A 90 -29.90 1.39 -8.85
CA CYS A 90 -29.49 0.62 -10.02
C CYS A 90 -29.80 -0.86 -9.75
N GLN A 91 -30.94 -1.33 -10.26
CA GLN A 91 -31.14 -2.76 -10.42
C GLN A 91 -30.09 -3.26 -11.42
N PRO A 92 -29.30 -4.29 -11.09
CA PRO A 92 -28.47 -4.93 -12.10
C PRO A 92 -29.43 -5.37 -13.21
N ALA A 93 -29.18 -4.92 -14.44
CA ALA A 93 -29.96 -5.38 -15.58
C ALA A 93 -29.86 -6.90 -15.61
N ASP A 94 -30.98 -7.58 -15.40
CA ASP A 94 -31.10 -9.01 -15.67
C ASP A 94 -30.80 -9.18 -17.16
N GLU A 95 -29.60 -9.65 -17.50
CA GLU A 95 -29.24 -9.94 -18.89
C GLU A 95 -30.12 -11.08 -19.42
N PRO A 96 -30.88 -10.89 -20.52
CA PRO A 96 -31.22 -12.01 -21.36
C PRO A 96 -30.00 -12.35 -22.24
N ALA A 97 -29.77 -13.64 -22.38
CA ALA A 97 -28.56 -14.25 -22.86
C ALA A 97 -28.16 -13.91 -24.32
N ALA A 98 -26.85 -14.11 -24.55
CA ALA A 98 -26.22 -14.66 -25.75
C ALA A 98 -25.87 -13.73 -26.93
N ASP A 99 -24.55 -13.63 -27.13
CA ASP A 99 -23.83 -13.69 -28.40
C ASP A 99 -24.35 -12.83 -29.57
N ALA A 100 -23.81 -11.62 -29.70
CA ALA A 100 -23.58 -11.05 -31.02
C ALA A 100 -22.44 -10.02 -31.02
N ALA A 101 -21.44 -10.30 -31.84
CA ALA A 101 -20.64 -9.31 -32.55
C ALA A 101 -19.59 -8.53 -31.75
N ARG A 102 -18.55 -9.26 -31.39
CA ARG A 102 -17.15 -8.85 -31.59
C ARG A 102 -16.99 -8.13 -32.95
N THR A 103 -16.94 -6.79 -33.00
CA THR A 103 -15.99 -5.99 -33.81
C THR A 103 -16.25 -4.47 -33.78
N ARG A 104 -15.26 -3.75 -33.24
CA ARG A 104 -14.68 -2.46 -33.65
C ARG A 104 -15.61 -1.22 -33.77
N ARG A 105 -15.27 -0.17 -33.00
CA ARG A 105 -14.37 0.93 -33.43
C ARG A 105 -14.03 1.88 -32.27
N ARG A 106 -12.75 2.26 -32.22
CA ARG A 106 -12.20 3.38 -31.43
C ARG A 106 -12.85 4.69 -31.86
N ALA A 107 -13.39 5.44 -30.91
CA ALA A 107 -13.57 6.88 -30.99
C ALA A 107 -13.46 7.47 -29.57
N GLY A 108 -12.61 8.49 -29.42
CA GLY A 108 -12.65 9.47 -28.33
C GLY A 108 -12.19 9.00 -26.95
N PHE A 109 -11.11 9.59 -26.45
CA PHE A 109 -10.77 9.54 -25.03
C PHE A 109 -11.79 10.40 -24.26
N THR A 110 -12.90 9.81 -23.82
CA THR A 110 -13.80 10.43 -22.84
C THR A 110 -13.81 9.58 -21.58
N ALA A 111 -13.32 10.16 -20.48
CA ALA A 111 -13.38 9.70 -19.09
C ALA A 111 -13.53 8.18 -18.91
N SER A 112 -12.38 7.52 -18.87
CA SER A 112 -12.18 6.11 -18.55
C SER A 112 -13.23 5.56 -17.59
N SER A 113 -14.09 4.69 -18.12
CA SER A 113 -14.81 3.69 -17.34
C SER A 113 -13.79 2.87 -16.55
N TYR A 114 -13.64 3.16 -15.26
CA TYR A 114 -13.04 2.20 -14.36
C TYR A 114 -14.01 1.03 -14.30
N SER A 115 -13.78 0.01 -15.13
CA SER A 115 -14.30 -1.32 -14.85
C SER A 115 -13.66 -1.77 -13.55
N LEU A 116 -14.32 -1.48 -12.42
CA LEU A 116 -13.91 -2.02 -11.14
C LEU A 116 -14.07 -3.54 -11.23
N PRO A 117 -13.02 -4.31 -10.92
CA PRO A 117 -13.17 -5.74 -10.70
C PRO A 117 -14.28 -5.94 -9.69
N THR A 118 -15.24 -6.80 -9.98
CA THR A 118 -16.31 -7.13 -9.05
C THR A 118 -15.68 -7.88 -7.88
N TRP A 119 -15.30 -7.15 -6.85
CA TRP A 119 -14.83 -7.71 -5.59
C TRP A 119 -15.98 -8.50 -4.97
N ARG A 120 -16.04 -9.80 -5.27
CA ARG A 120 -16.88 -10.75 -4.55
C ARG A 120 -16.33 -10.82 -3.13
N ARG A 121 -16.97 -10.09 -2.20
CA ARG A 121 -16.85 -10.34 -0.76
C ARG A 121 -17.30 -11.78 -0.52
N ARG A 122 -16.34 -12.71 -0.40
CA ARG A 122 -16.56 -13.94 0.36
C ARG A 122 -16.77 -13.51 1.81
N ARG A 123 -17.95 -13.82 2.33
CA ARG A 123 -18.21 -13.84 3.77
C ARG A 123 -17.35 -14.90 4.43
#